data_AF-A0AAU9X0P1-F1
#
_entry.id   AF-A0AAU9X0P1-F1
#
_cell.length_a   1.000
_cell.length_b   1.000
_cell.length_c   1.000
_cell.angle_alpha   90.00
_cell.angle_beta   90.00
_cell.angle_gamma   90.00
#
_symmetry.space_group_name_H-M   'P 1'
#
loop_
_entity.id
_entity.type
_entity.pdbx_description
1 polymer ?
#
loop_
_entity_poly.entity_id
_entity_poly.type
_entity_poly.pdbx_seq_one_letter_code
_entity_poly.pdbx_strand_id
1 'polypeptide(L)'
;MSYLYQSRNRLWESQPPRINQSMTFEVVEGAFKRGQQKLFDSRGYLYCVKRRRNAITYRHCSFHGKSNHCPASVIQHPEGSTVGVEHNHAGEVGLPETAKLTAAIKRKATWSRYR
;
A
#
# COMPACT_ATOMS: atom_id res chain seq x y z
N MET A 1 16.06 18.77 30.38
CA MET A 1 15.17 17.84 29.68
C MET A 1 14.49 18.57 28.51
N SER A 2 14.46 17.93 27.33
CA SER A 2 13.46 18.12 26.25
C SER A 2 13.56 19.43 25.44
N TYR A 3 13.46 19.51 24.11
CA TYR A 3 13.03 18.60 23.04
C TYR A 3 13.83 18.93 21.76
N LEU A 4 14.54 17.97 21.17
CA LEU A 4 14.99 18.04 19.78
C LEU A 4 14.05 17.18 18.93
N TYR A 5 12.88 17.73 18.57
CA TYR A 5 11.93 17.08 17.66
C TYR A 5 12.33 17.35 16.21
N GLN A 6 13.23 16.51 15.71
CA GLN A 6 13.30 15.97 14.35
C GLN A 6 12.84 16.91 13.22
N SER A 7 13.79 17.69 12.72
CA SER A 7 13.78 18.24 11.37
C SER A 7 13.90 17.10 10.34
N ARG A 8 12.77 16.62 9.82
CA ARG A 8 12.75 15.67 8.69
C ARG A 8 11.70 16.09 7.66
N ASN A 9 12.15 16.96 6.75
CA ASN A 9 11.60 17.22 5.41
C ASN A 9 10.08 17.45 5.29
N ARG A 10 9.69 18.74 5.41
CA ARG A 10 8.49 19.31 4.77
C ARG A 10 8.73 19.47 3.27
N LEU A 11 8.71 18.37 2.53
CA LEU A 11 8.85 18.37 1.06
C LEU A 11 7.79 17.46 0.42
N TRP A 12 6.63 17.33 1.07
CA TRP A 12 5.51 16.51 0.61
C TRP A 12 4.31 17.35 0.13
N GLU A 13 4.37 18.68 0.28
CA GLU A 13 3.27 19.61 0.02
C GLU A 13 3.45 20.43 -1.27
N SER A 14 4.54 20.21 -2.01
CA SER A 14 4.97 21.11 -3.10
C SER A 14 4.85 20.52 -4.51
N GLN A 15 4.36 19.28 -4.67
CA GLN A 15 4.26 18.65 -5.99
C GLN A 15 2.78 18.49 -6.39
N PRO A 16 2.38 18.96 -7.59
CA PRO A 16 1.03 18.74 -8.08
C PRO A 16 0.77 17.23 -8.24
N PRO A 17 -0.44 16.75 -7.93
CA PRO A 17 -0.76 15.32 -8.03
C PRO A 17 -0.58 14.87 -9.48
N ARG A 18 0.38 13.98 -9.73
CA ARG A 18 0.44 13.28 -11.02
C ARG A 18 -0.70 12.26 -11.04
N ILE A 19 -1.80 12.60 -11.69
CA ILE A 19 -2.88 11.66 -11.98
C ILE A 19 -2.35 10.71 -13.06
N ASN A 20 -1.75 9.59 -12.66
CA ASN A 20 -1.34 8.55 -13.59
C ASN A 20 -2.59 7.78 -14.04
N GLN A 21 -3.23 8.25 -15.12
CA GLN A 21 -4.49 7.71 -15.66
C GLN A 21 -4.36 6.25 -16.16
N SER A 22 -3.16 5.70 -16.29
CA SER A 22 -2.92 4.33 -16.77
C SER A 22 -2.62 3.30 -15.68
N MET A 23 -2.55 3.69 -14.40
CA MET A 23 -2.33 2.76 -13.29
C MET A 23 -3.65 2.39 -12.63
N THR A 24 -3.98 1.10 -12.64
CA THR A 24 -5.11 0.60 -11.86
C THR A 24 -4.64 0.18 -10.49
N PHE A 25 -5.43 0.55 -9.48
CA PHE A 25 -5.19 0.17 -8.10
C PHE A 25 -6.31 -0.75 -7.63
N GLU A 26 -5.92 -1.87 -7.03
CA GLU A 26 -6.85 -2.82 -6.46
C GLU A 26 -6.59 -3.00 -4.97
N VAL A 27 -7.65 -2.95 -4.18
CA VAL A 27 -7.59 -3.18 -2.75
C VAL A 27 -8.00 -4.61 -2.45
N VAL A 28 -7.12 -5.39 -1.84
CA VAL A 28 -7.45 -6.76 -1.40
C VAL A 28 -7.43 -6.83 0.13
N GLU A 29 -8.52 -7.38 0.67
CA GLU A 29 -8.72 -7.62 2.10
C GLU A 29 -8.61 -9.10 2.43
N GLY A 30 -8.24 -9.44 3.67
CA GLY A 30 -8.25 -10.84 4.13
C GLY A 30 -7.11 -11.73 3.61
N ALA A 31 -6.38 -11.33 2.57
CA ALA A 31 -5.25 -12.09 2.03
C ALA A 31 -4.06 -12.17 2.98
N PHE A 32 -3.87 -11.17 3.84
CA PHE A 32 -2.66 -10.99 4.64
C PHE A 32 -2.85 -11.32 6.12
N LYS A 33 -1.76 -11.30 6.90
CA LYS A 33 -1.80 -11.55 8.35
C LYS A 33 -2.82 -10.60 9.00
N ARG A 34 -3.63 -11.13 9.92
CA ARG A 34 -4.66 -10.39 10.69
C ARG A 34 -5.69 -9.65 9.82
N GLY A 35 -5.94 -10.10 8.58
CA GLY A 35 -6.94 -9.51 7.70
C GLY A 35 -6.59 -8.11 7.17
N GLN A 36 -5.33 -7.70 7.27
CA GLN A 36 -4.90 -6.37 6.83
C GLN A 36 -5.23 -6.12 5.35
N GLN A 37 -5.74 -4.92 5.09
CA GLN A 37 -6.02 -4.41 3.76
C GLN A 37 -4.71 -3.96 3.10
N LYS A 38 -4.44 -4.44 1.88
CA LYS A 38 -3.30 -4.00 1.07
C LYS A 38 -3.75 -3.51 -0.30
N LEU A 39 -2.95 -2.63 -0.89
CA LEU A 39 -3.19 -2.06 -2.20
C LEU A 39 -2.21 -2.66 -3.20
N PHE A 40 -2.71 -3.05 -4.35
CA PHE A 40 -1.93 -3.56 -5.47
C PHE A 40 -2.01 -2.55 -6.61
N ASP A 41 -0.87 -2.32 -7.25
CA ASP A 41 -0.79 -1.59 -8.52
C ASP A 41 -0.69 -2.61 -9.66
N SER A 42 -1.34 -2.30 -10.78
CA SER A 42 -1.18 -2.92 -12.11
C SER A 42 0.26 -3.29 -12.48
N ARG A 43 1.26 -2.55 -11.99
CA ARG A 43 2.70 -2.80 -12.22
C ARG A 43 3.32 -3.87 -11.32
N GLY A 44 2.54 -4.53 -10.48
CA GLY A 44 3.03 -5.57 -9.57
C GLY A 44 3.65 -5.04 -8.28
N TYR A 45 3.22 -3.86 -7.82
CA TYR A 45 3.67 -3.30 -6.54
C TYR A 45 2.61 -3.46 -5.45
N LEU A 46 3.07 -3.69 -4.22
CA LEU A 46 2.21 -3.90 -3.06
C LEU A 46 2.46 -2.81 -2.01
N TYR A 47 1.38 -2.17 -1.55
CA TYR A 47 1.43 -1.12 -0.54
C TYR A 47 0.65 -1.48 0.73
N CYS A 48 1.26 -1.17 1.87
CA CYS A 48 0.67 -1.27 3.20
C CYS A 48 0.12 0.08 3.65
N VAL A 49 -0.96 0.05 4.44
CA VAL A 49 -1.48 1.27 5.09
C VAL A 49 -0.45 1.79 6.09
N LYS A 50 -0.01 3.04 5.89
CA LYS A 50 0.84 3.77 6.84
C LYS A 50 -0.01 4.45 7.91
N ARG A 51 -1.03 5.19 7.47
CA ARG A 51 -1.97 5.93 8.32
C ARG A 51 -3.24 6.26 7.56
N ARG A 52 -4.32 6.47 8.29
CA ARG A 52 -5.58 7.01 7.76
C ARG A 52 -5.83 8.37 8.40
N ARG A 53 -6.30 9.35 7.61
CA ARG A 53 -6.79 10.65 8.12
C ARG A 53 -8.00 11.05 7.30
N ASN A 54 -9.13 11.28 7.97
CA ASN A 54 -10.41 11.58 7.32
C ASN A 54 -10.69 10.50 6.25
N ALA A 55 -11.08 10.92 5.04
CA ALA A 55 -11.29 10.03 3.89
C ALA A 55 -10.00 9.66 3.13
N ILE A 56 -8.82 10.08 3.62
CA ILE A 56 -7.53 9.88 2.95
C ILE A 56 -6.77 8.71 3.59
N THR A 57 -6.35 7.75 2.77
CA THR A 57 -5.49 6.63 3.20
C THR A 57 -4.09 6.79 2.63
N TYR A 58 -3.12 6.97 3.53
CA TYR A 58 -1.71 7.05 3.17
C TYR A 58 -1.12 5.65 3.19
N ARG A 59 -0.52 5.23 2.08
CA ARG A 59 0.11 3.93 1.92
C ARG A 59 1.58 4.07 1.51
N HIS A 60 2.39 3.11 1.93
CA HIS A 60 3.79 2.99 1.56
C HIS A 60 4.01 1.63 0.91
N CYS A 61 4.97 1.52 0.00
CA CYS A 61 5.36 0.23 -0.56
C CYS A 61 5.70 -0.73 0.58
N SER A 62 5.45 -2.02 0.42
CA SER A 62 5.73 -3.03 1.45
C SER A 62 7.11 -3.66 1.33
N PHE A 63 7.86 -3.32 0.29
CA PHE A 63 9.18 -3.89 0.04
C PHE A 63 10.23 -3.35 1.00
N HIS A 64 10.85 -4.26 1.74
CA HIS A 64 12.02 -4.00 2.56
C HIS A 64 13.23 -4.67 1.92
N GLY A 65 14.13 -3.87 1.36
CA GLY A 65 15.43 -4.34 0.91
C GLY A 65 16.36 -4.63 2.08
N LYS A 66 17.57 -5.15 1.79
CA LYS A 66 18.58 -5.48 2.82
C LYS A 66 19.02 -4.27 3.64
N SER A 67 19.18 -3.12 3.00
CA SER A 67 19.68 -1.89 3.62
C SER A 67 18.56 -0.89 3.94
N ASN A 68 17.60 -0.73 3.04
CA ASN A 68 16.59 0.33 3.12
C ASN A 68 15.21 -0.14 2.67
N HIS A 69 14.20 0.51 3.23
CA HIS A 69 12.82 0.40 2.79
C HIS A 69 12.59 1.16 1.48
N CYS A 70 11.69 0.67 0.63
CA CYS A 70 11.31 1.36 -0.59
C CYS A 70 10.68 2.74 -0.29
N PRO A 71 11.10 3.85 -0.94
CA PRO A 71 10.55 5.18 -0.65
C PRO A 71 9.15 5.41 -1.26
N ALA A 72 8.70 4.52 -2.15
CA ALA A 72 7.45 4.71 -2.87
C ALA A 72 6.23 4.76 -1.94
N SER A 73 5.32 5.68 -2.25
CA SER A 73 4.09 5.89 -1.49
C SER A 73 2.92 6.22 -2.40
N VAL A 74 1.72 5.91 -1.92
CA VAL A 74 0.46 6.21 -2.60
C VAL A 74 -0.48 6.84 -1.59
N ILE A 75 -1.11 7.94 -1.96
CA ILE A 75 -2.16 8.58 -1.18
C ILE A 75 -3.47 8.30 -1.90
N GLN A 76 -4.35 7.55 -1.25
CA GLN A 76 -5.69 7.29 -1.78
C GLN A 76 -6.66 8.33 -1.23
N HIS A 77 -7.32 9.01 -2.15
CA HIS A 77 -8.42 9.93 -1.91
C HIS A 77 -9.73 9.32 -2.44
N PRO A 78 -10.90 9.83 -2.03
CA PRO A 78 -12.18 9.48 -2.63
C PRO A 78 -12.23 9.73 -4.14
N GLU A 79 -11.63 10.83 -4.60
CA GLU A 79 -11.62 11.28 -5.99
C GLU A 79 -10.55 10.61 -6.87
N GLY A 80 -9.61 9.87 -6.28
CA GLY A 80 -8.52 9.26 -7.02
C GLY A 80 -7.31 8.90 -6.16
N SER A 81 -6.23 8.44 -6.80
CA SER A 81 -4.99 8.09 -6.10
C SER A 81 -3.83 8.92 -6.62
N THR A 82 -3.05 9.47 -5.69
CA THR A 82 -1.82 10.22 -5.99
C THR A 82 -0.61 9.33 -5.70
N VAL A 83 0.24 9.14 -6.71
CA VAL A 83 1.48 8.38 -6.58
C VAL A 83 2.62 9.34 -6.22
N GLY A 84 3.38 8.99 -5.18
CA GLY A 84 4.55 9.74 -4.74
C GLY A 84 5.81 9.32 -5.51
N VAL A 85 6.89 9.07 -4.77
CA VAL A 85 8.20 8.70 -5.30
C VAL A 85 8.16 7.33 -6.02
N GLU A 86 9.00 7.16 -7.04
CA GLU A 86 9.17 5.90 -7.76
C GLU A 86 9.77 4.78 -6.89
N HIS A 87 9.52 3.54 -7.30
CA HIS A 87 10.08 2.36 -6.64
C HIS A 87 11.56 2.19 -6.95
N ASN A 88 12.27 1.61 -5.99
CA ASN A 88 13.69 1.24 -6.11
C ASN A 88 13.90 -0.27 -6.28
N HIS A 89 12.86 -1.00 -6.67
CA HIS A 89 12.88 -2.44 -6.89
C HIS A 89 11.94 -2.80 -8.04
N ALA A 90 12.12 -3.98 -8.62
CA ALA A 90 11.21 -4.50 -9.64
C ALA A 90 9.84 -4.86 -9.03
N GLY A 91 8.79 -4.66 -9.83
CA GLY A 91 7.45 -5.16 -9.51
C GLY A 91 7.36 -6.67 -9.73
N GLU A 92 6.48 -7.32 -8.98
CA GLU A 92 6.24 -8.75 -9.06
C GLU A 92 4.90 -9.02 -9.76
N VAL A 93 4.95 -9.75 -10.87
CA VAL A 93 3.78 -10.09 -11.69
C VAL A 93 2.98 -11.20 -10.99
N GLY A 94 1.65 -11.11 -10.98
CA GLY A 94 0.79 -12.15 -10.38
C GLY A 94 0.47 -11.96 -8.88
N LEU A 95 1.02 -10.92 -8.26
CA LEU A 95 0.75 -10.56 -6.86
C LEU A 95 -0.75 -10.36 -6.52
N PRO A 96 -1.55 -9.62 -7.31
CA PRO A 96 -2.95 -9.41 -6.96
C PRO A 96 -3.78 -10.69 -7.07
N GLU A 97 -3.55 -11.55 -8.07
CA GLU A 97 -4.28 -12.80 -8.24
C GLU A 97 -4.00 -13.78 -7.08
N THR A 98 -2.72 -13.94 -6.73
CA THR A 98 -2.30 -14.82 -5.62
C THR A 98 -2.87 -14.34 -4.28
N ALA A 99 -2.94 -13.02 -4.07
CA ALA A 99 -3.56 -12.44 -2.87
C ALA A 99 -5.06 -12.74 -2.80
N LYS A 100 -5.80 -12.58 -3.90
CA LYS A 100 -7.24 -12.92 -3.95
C LYS A 100 -7.49 -14.39 -3.68
N LEU A 101 -6.69 -15.27 -4.29
CA LEU A 101 -6.77 -16.72 -4.05
C LEU A 101 -6.56 -17.03 -2.57
N THR A 102 -5.50 -16.45 -1.99
CA THR A 102 -5.19 -16.61 -0.56
C THR A 102 -6.33 -16.11 0.34
N ALA A 103 -6.94 -14.97 0.01
CA ALA A 103 -8.10 -14.45 0.74
C ALA A 103 -9.31 -15.40 0.64
N ALA A 104 -9.57 -15.95 -0.55
CA ALA A 104 -10.64 -16.93 -0.74
C ALA A 104 -10.42 -18.21 0.08
N ILE A 105 -9.20 -18.76 0.06
CA ILE A 105 -8.82 -19.93 0.85
C ILE A 105 -9.03 -19.67 2.35
N LYS A 106 -8.54 -18.53 2.86
CA LYS A 106 -8.69 -18.16 4.26
C LYS A 106 -10.16 -18.01 4.67
N ARG A 107 -10.98 -17.37 3.84
CA ARG A 107 -12.42 -17.24 4.10
C ARG A 107 -13.09 -18.62 4.20
N LYS A 108 -12.80 -19.53 3.27
CA LYS A 108 -13.34 -20.89 3.26
C LYS A 108 -12.89 -21.70 4.50
N ALA A 109 -11.62 -21.61 4.87
CA ALA A 109 -11.07 -22.31 6.03
C ALA A 109 -11.67 -21.81 7.36
N THR A 110 -11.87 -20.49 7.49
CA THR A 110 -12.54 -19.91 8.66
C THR A 110 -13.99 -20.40 8.75
N TRP A 111 -14.74 -20.39 7.64
CA TRP A 111 -16.11 -20.87 7.60
C TRP A 111 -16.25 -22.32 8.04
N SER A 112 -15.38 -23.22 7.55
CA SER A 112 -15.41 -24.64 7.94
C SER A 112 -15.11 -24.90 9.42
N ARG A 113 -14.52 -23.93 10.14
CA ARG A 113 -14.17 -24.07 11.56
C ARG A 113 -15.33 -23.79 12.51
N TYR A 114 -16.41 -23.19 12.01
CA TYR A 114 -17.62 -22.88 12.77
C TYR A 114 -18.77 -23.87 12.50
N ARG A 115 -18.51 -24.92 11.72
CA ARG A 115 -19.43 -26.02 11.44
C ARG A 115 -18.99 -27.27 12.20
#